data_AF-A0A7S3IRT7-F1
#
_entry.id   AF-A0A7S3IRT7-F1
#
_cell.length_a   1.000
_cell.length_b   1.000
_cell.length_c   1.000
_cell.angle_alpha   90.00
_cell.angle_beta   90.00
_cell.angle_gamma   90.00
#
_symmetry.space_group_name_H-M   'P 1'
#
loop_
_entity.id
_entity.type
_entity.pdbx_description
1 polymer ?
#
loop_
_entity_poly.entity_id
_entity_poly.type
_entity_poly.pdbx_seq_one_letter_code
_entity_poly.pdbx_strand_id
1 'polypeptide(L)'
;SVSESGRPQFHLLIEDHIPKHEKDTIDDQFICPCCSNVVYDPVECSECQKWYCAQCIQRWNDQGKMDCPCCKAFFKKSRKLHIYLRNKLEEYEFRCSRCSKKTEQDLESQSDLMKYSKYAEHVVNVCTAYLKCPNGCCDPEVLFSKEDLKAHLADGECPFSLTECSNCNLLATKKQ
;
A
#
# COMPACT_ATOMS: atom_id res chain seq x y z
N SER A 1 -11.90 4.66 21.19
CA SER A 1 -10.51 4.36 20.82
C SER A 1 -10.56 3.23 19.82
N VAL A 2 -10.64 3.54 18.53
CA VAL A 2 -10.75 2.53 17.46
C VAL A 2 -9.36 2.33 16.88
N SER A 3 -8.95 1.07 16.89
CA SER A 3 -7.64 0.51 16.62
C SER A 3 -7.14 0.77 15.20
N GLU A 4 -5.88 1.22 15.14
CA GLU A 4 -4.99 1.14 13.99
C GLU A 4 -4.88 -0.31 13.51
N SER A 5 -5.32 -0.65 12.30
CA SER A 5 -4.82 -1.79 11.49
C SER A 5 -5.79 -2.10 10.35
N GLY A 6 -5.33 -2.00 9.11
CA GLY A 6 -6.14 -2.49 8.01
C GLY A 6 -5.64 -2.14 6.61
N ARG A 7 -4.89 -1.04 6.44
CA ARG A 7 -4.42 -0.68 5.09
C ARG A 7 -3.16 -1.45 4.71
N PRO A 8 -3.17 -2.15 3.57
CA PRO A 8 -2.01 -2.88 3.08
C PRO A 8 -0.83 -1.93 2.85
N GLN A 9 0.32 -2.26 3.44
CA GLN A 9 1.60 -1.60 3.15
C GLN A 9 2.08 -2.07 1.77
N PHE A 10 1.88 -1.23 0.77
CA PHE A 10 2.46 -1.42 -0.56
C PHE A 10 3.77 -0.65 -0.60
N HIS A 11 4.87 -1.37 -0.37
CA HIS A 11 6.20 -0.81 -0.54
C HIS A 11 6.83 -1.42 -1.78
N LEU A 12 7.37 -0.56 -2.64
CA LEU A 12 8.27 -0.95 -3.70
C LEU A 12 9.56 -1.44 -3.01
N LEU A 13 9.79 -2.76 -3.03
CA LEU A 13 11.06 -3.30 -2.57
C LEU A 13 12.09 -3.23 -3.70
N ILE A 14 13.28 -2.79 -3.30
CA ILE A 14 14.46 -2.50 -4.12
C ILE A 14 15.24 -3.77 -4.50
N GLU A 15 14.91 -4.91 -3.89
CA GLU A 15 15.82 -6.06 -3.79
C GLU A 15 16.27 -6.67 -5.13
N ASP A 16 15.62 -6.36 -6.26
CA ASP A 16 16.00 -6.87 -7.58
C ASP A 16 15.90 -5.79 -8.68
N HIS A 17 16.59 -4.67 -8.49
CA HIS A 17 16.75 -3.69 -9.57
C HIS A 17 17.54 -4.27 -10.73
N ILE A 18 16.86 -4.61 -11.83
CA ILE A 18 17.50 -4.89 -13.12
C ILE A 18 17.47 -3.60 -13.95
N PRO A 19 18.54 -2.77 -13.90
CA PRO A 19 18.63 -1.59 -14.75
C PRO A 19 18.71 -2.04 -16.21
N LYS A 20 17.90 -1.42 -17.08
CA LYS A 20 17.93 -1.70 -18.53
C LYS A 20 19.25 -1.27 -19.19
N HIS A 21 20.01 -0.38 -18.55
CA HIS A 21 21.36 0.04 -18.92
C HIS A 21 22.14 0.41 -17.65
N GLU A 22 23.33 -0.16 -17.48
CA GLU A 22 24.18 0.00 -16.30
C GLU A 22 24.56 1.47 -16.04
N LYS A 23 24.01 2.06 -14.96
CA LYS A 23 24.76 2.55 -13.78
C LYS A 23 23.82 3.25 -12.80
N ASP A 24 24.11 2.97 -11.52
CA ASP A 24 23.75 3.72 -10.32
C ASP A 24 22.39 3.42 -9.65
N THR A 25 22.54 3.18 -8.35
CA THR A 25 21.55 3.09 -7.29
C THR A 25 20.43 4.11 -7.46
N ILE A 26 19.19 3.75 -7.09
CA ILE A 26 18.08 4.71 -7.03
C ILE A 26 18.53 5.93 -6.24
N ASP A 27 18.42 7.11 -6.86
CA ASP A 27 18.77 8.38 -6.23
C ASP A 27 18.00 8.53 -4.92
N ASP A 28 18.69 8.90 -3.84
CA ASP A 28 18.11 9.11 -2.51
C ASP A 28 16.92 10.08 -2.52
N GLN A 29 16.85 10.98 -3.51
CA GLN A 29 15.70 11.87 -3.70
C GLN A 29 14.39 11.13 -4.04
N PHE A 30 14.48 9.89 -4.50
CA PHE A 30 13.36 8.99 -4.81
C PHE A 30 13.06 8.02 -3.67
N ILE A 31 13.77 8.11 -2.55
CA ILE A 31 13.51 7.32 -1.35
C ILE A 31 12.62 8.12 -0.41
N CYS A 32 11.51 7.50 -0.01
CA CYS A 32 10.56 8.07 0.93
C CYS A 32 11.22 8.17 2.32
N PRO A 33 11.39 9.37 2.90
CA PRO A 33 12.00 9.53 4.22
C PRO A 33 11.21 8.88 5.36
N CYS A 34 9.94 8.54 5.15
CA CYS A 34 9.09 7.92 6.18
C CYS A 34 9.24 6.40 6.27
N CYS A 35 9.49 5.72 5.14
CA CYS A 35 9.56 4.26 5.09
C CYS A 35 10.87 3.72 4.51
N SER A 36 11.79 4.60 4.12
CA SER A 36 13.10 4.26 3.55
C SER A 36 13.05 3.34 2.32
N ASN A 37 11.91 3.34 1.62
CA ASN A 37 11.69 2.62 0.36
C ASN A 37 11.53 3.61 -0.78
N VAL A 38 11.62 3.13 -2.02
CA VAL A 38 11.27 3.92 -3.20
C VAL A 38 9.87 4.48 -3.06
N VAL A 39 9.69 5.75 -3.39
CA VAL A 39 8.40 6.42 -3.29
C VAL A 39 7.36 5.74 -4.20
N TYR A 40 6.21 5.43 -3.63
CA TYR A 40 5.05 4.89 -4.33
C TYR A 40 3.87 5.86 -4.20
N ASP A 41 3.21 6.13 -5.32
CA ASP A 41 2.17 7.17 -5.43
C ASP A 41 2.60 8.48 -4.72
N PRO A 42 3.63 9.15 -5.27
CA PRO A 42 4.46 10.04 -4.49
C PRO A 42 3.83 11.43 -4.33
N VAL A 43 3.98 12.00 -3.14
CA VAL A 43 3.52 13.33 -2.73
C VAL A 43 4.74 14.18 -2.44
N GLU A 44 4.81 15.37 -3.02
CA GLU A 44 5.91 16.31 -2.87
C GLU A 44 5.60 17.36 -1.79
N CYS A 45 6.57 17.66 -0.93
CA CYS A 45 6.49 18.83 -0.06
C CYS A 45 6.82 20.11 -0.83
N SER A 46 5.95 21.13 -0.73
CA SER A 46 6.10 22.37 -1.47
C SER A 46 7.30 23.24 -1.09
N GLU A 47 7.90 23.03 0.08
CA GLU A 47 9.02 23.85 0.57
C GLU A 47 10.36 23.11 0.43
N CYS A 48 10.46 21.87 0.92
CA CYS A 48 11.71 21.10 0.84
C CYS A 48 11.84 20.21 -0.40
N GLN A 49 10.81 20.15 -1.27
CA GLN A 49 10.79 19.39 -2.52
C GLN A 49 11.12 17.89 -2.37
N LYS A 50 10.93 17.36 -1.15
CA LYS A 50 11.10 15.92 -0.87
C LYS A 50 9.83 15.16 -1.22
N TRP A 51 10.02 13.95 -1.69
CA TRP A 51 8.97 13.02 -2.07
C TRP A 51 8.68 12.03 -0.94
N TYR A 52 7.40 11.72 -0.76
CA TYR A 52 6.92 10.77 0.23
C TYR A 52 5.87 9.87 -0.42
N CYS A 53 5.69 8.63 0.04
CA CYS A 53 4.55 7.84 -0.40
C CYS A 53 3.24 8.48 0.08
N ALA A 54 2.20 8.52 -0.76
CA ALA A 54 0.88 9.03 -0.35
C ALA A 54 0.37 8.37 0.93
N GLN A 55 0.55 7.06 1.07
CA GLN A 55 0.16 6.31 2.28
C GLN A 55 0.96 6.74 3.53
N CYS A 56 2.25 7.10 3.37
CA CYS A 56 3.07 7.56 4.49
C CYS A 56 2.60 8.92 4.99
N ILE A 57 2.29 9.85 4.08
CA ILE A 57 1.75 11.17 4.45
C ILE A 57 0.33 11.03 5.02
N GLN A 58 -0.48 10.12 4.48
CA GLN A 58 -1.78 9.86 5.05
C GLN A 58 -1.68 9.39 6.51
N ARG A 59 -0.81 8.41 6.81
CA ARG A 59 -0.57 7.97 8.20
C ARG A 59 -0.06 9.10 9.09
N TRP A 60 0.81 9.95 8.56
CA TRP A 60 1.31 11.13 9.27
C TRP A 60 0.17 12.08 9.65
N ASN A 61 -0.75 12.35 8.71
CA ASN A 61 -1.95 13.16 8.95
C ASN A 61 -2.92 12.48 9.92
N ASP A 62 -3.09 11.16 9.84
CA ASP A 62 -3.95 10.38 10.74
C ASP A 62 -3.45 10.45 12.21
N GLN A 63 -2.16 10.70 12.42
CA GLN A 63 -1.57 10.99 13.75
C GLN A 63 -1.74 12.45 14.20
N GLY A 64 -2.55 13.24 13.49
CA GLY A 64 -2.80 14.66 13.78
C GLY A 64 -1.70 15.61 13.30
N LYS A 65 -0.75 15.15 12.47
CA LYS A 65 0.38 15.95 12.00
C LYS A 65 0.13 16.36 10.55
N MET A 66 -0.16 17.63 10.31
CA MET A 66 -0.50 18.18 8.98
C MET A 66 0.69 18.87 8.28
N ASP A 67 1.88 18.64 8.79
CA ASP A 67 3.14 19.27 8.40
C ASP A 67 4.09 18.27 7.72
N CYS A 68 5.10 18.78 7.03
CA CYS A 68 6.12 17.97 6.40
C CYS A 68 6.98 17.25 7.46
N PRO A 69 7.18 15.92 7.37
CA PRO A 69 8.01 15.18 8.31
C PRO A 69 9.44 15.75 8.44
N CYS A 70 10.01 16.27 7.34
CA CYS A 70 11.39 16.76 7.31
C CYS A 70 11.53 18.24 7.66
N CYS A 71 10.72 19.13 7.08
CA CYS A 71 10.91 20.59 7.25
C CYS A 71 9.80 21.29 8.06
N LYS A 72 8.80 20.54 8.54
CA LYS A 72 7.68 21.06 9.35
C LYS A 72 6.82 22.13 8.67
N ALA A 73 6.99 22.34 7.36
CA ALA A 73 6.12 23.20 6.57
C ALA A 73 4.82 22.49 6.21
N PHE A 74 3.72 23.24 6.06
CA PHE A 74 2.46 22.71 5.57
C PHE A 74 2.57 22.27 4.10
N PHE A 75 1.89 21.18 3.74
CA PHE A 75 1.78 20.76 2.35
C PHE A 75 0.93 21.76 1.55
N LYS A 76 1.48 22.42 0.53
CA LYS A 76 0.67 23.08 -0.50
C LYS A 76 0.36 22.08 -1.62
N LYS A 77 -0.90 22.00 -2.05
CA LYS A 77 -1.33 21.15 -3.17
C LYS A 77 -0.64 21.59 -4.47
N SER A 78 0.41 20.89 -4.89
CA SER A 78 0.82 20.87 -6.29
C SER A 78 0.25 19.60 -6.95
N ARG A 79 -0.41 19.76 -8.11
CA ARG A 79 -1.25 18.70 -8.71
C ARG A 79 -0.56 17.83 -9.75
N LYS A 80 0.71 18.09 -10.07
CA LYS A 80 1.37 17.41 -11.18
C LYS A 80 2.52 16.59 -10.64
N LEU A 81 2.35 15.26 -10.73
CA LEU A 81 3.46 14.32 -10.64
C LEU A 81 4.58 14.81 -11.56
N HIS A 82 5.78 14.93 -11.04
CA HIS A 82 6.93 15.31 -11.84
C HIS A 82 7.14 14.19 -12.86
N ILE A 83 6.88 14.46 -14.15
CA ILE A 83 7.01 13.48 -15.25
C ILE A 83 8.38 12.81 -15.21
N TYR A 84 9.40 13.56 -14.82
CA TYR A 84 10.74 13.06 -14.60
C TYR A 84 10.82 11.96 -13.53
N LEU A 85 10.12 12.08 -12.40
CA LEU A 85 10.09 11.02 -11.38
C LEU A 85 9.50 9.74 -11.94
N ARG A 86 8.35 9.83 -12.62
CA ARG A 86 7.75 8.67 -13.28
C ARG A 86 8.72 8.06 -14.29
N ASN A 87 9.27 8.87 -15.19
CA ASN A 87 10.18 8.39 -16.23
C ASN A 87 11.42 7.71 -15.63
N LYS A 88 11.98 8.27 -14.55
CA LYS A 88 13.10 7.67 -13.83
C LYS A 88 12.70 6.34 -13.19
N LEU A 89 11.55 6.26 -12.52
CA LEU A 89 11.06 5.01 -11.96
C LEU A 89 10.74 3.96 -13.04
N GLU A 90 10.38 4.33 -14.28
CA GLU A 90 10.21 3.38 -15.39
C GLU A 90 11.54 2.77 -15.90
N GLU A 91 12.69 3.38 -15.61
CA GLU A 91 14.01 2.75 -15.81
C GLU A 91 14.19 1.54 -14.85
N TYR A 92 13.54 1.66 -13.69
CA TYR A 92 13.29 0.71 -12.59
C TYR A 92 12.57 -0.59 -12.98
N GLU A 93 12.96 -1.75 -12.44
CA GLU A 93 12.07 -2.88 -12.24
C GLU A 93 11.91 -3.12 -10.74
N PHE A 94 10.70 -3.51 -10.33
CA PHE A 94 10.29 -3.59 -8.95
C PHE A 94 9.57 -4.90 -8.68
N ARG A 95 9.78 -5.40 -7.48
CA ARG A 95 9.11 -6.59 -6.98
C ARG A 95 8.02 -6.22 -5.98
N CYS A 96 6.88 -6.91 -6.08
CA CYS A 96 5.83 -6.81 -5.08
C CYS A 96 6.14 -7.71 -3.89
N SER A 97 6.60 -7.11 -2.79
CA SER A 97 6.89 -7.78 -1.51
C SER A 97 5.77 -8.67 -0.97
N ARG A 98 4.52 -8.38 -1.33
CA ARG A 98 3.35 -9.16 -0.93
C ARG A 98 3.12 -10.37 -1.81
N CYS A 99 3.29 -10.22 -3.12
CA CYS A 99 3.06 -11.31 -4.07
C CYS A 99 4.26 -12.25 -4.15
N SER A 100 5.47 -11.78 -3.85
CA SER A 100 6.70 -12.57 -3.89
C SER A 100 6.94 -13.47 -2.67
N LYS A 101 6.01 -13.51 -1.71
CA LYS A 101 6.07 -14.42 -0.56
C LYS A 101 5.32 -15.75 -0.77
N LYS A 102 4.82 -16.04 -1.97
CA LYS A 102 4.05 -17.27 -2.23
C LYS A 102 4.97 -18.48 -2.45
N THR A 103 4.65 -19.58 -1.77
CA THR A 103 5.23 -20.92 -1.91
C THR A 103 4.94 -21.53 -3.29
N GLU A 104 5.73 -22.56 -3.63
CA GLU A 104 5.96 -23.21 -4.94
C GLU A 104 4.74 -23.69 -5.79
N GLN A 105 3.50 -23.42 -5.40
CA GLN A 105 2.30 -24.00 -6.04
C GLN A 105 1.43 -23.02 -6.86
N ASP A 106 1.72 -21.72 -6.84
CA ASP A 106 1.00 -20.72 -7.68
C ASP A 106 1.85 -20.25 -8.89
N LEU A 107 2.74 -21.13 -9.37
CA LEU A 107 3.61 -20.89 -10.52
C LEU A 107 2.86 -21.12 -11.83
N GLU A 108 1.99 -20.19 -12.22
CA GLU A 108 1.72 -20.00 -13.64
C GLU A 108 1.48 -18.53 -13.98
N SER A 109 2.61 -17.89 -14.28
CA SER A 109 2.77 -16.70 -15.12
C SER A 109 2.42 -15.33 -14.52
N GLN A 110 3.45 -14.57 -14.14
CA GLN A 110 3.97 -13.44 -14.92
C GLN A 110 4.92 -12.59 -14.05
N SER A 111 6.22 -12.65 -14.36
CA SER A 111 7.29 -11.74 -13.97
C SER A 111 7.25 -11.17 -12.54
N ASP A 112 8.08 -11.72 -11.65
CA ASP A 112 8.34 -11.15 -10.32
C ASP A 112 8.80 -9.68 -10.35
N LEU A 113 9.24 -9.21 -11.51
CA LEU A 113 9.74 -7.87 -11.76
C LEU A 113 8.81 -7.12 -12.71
N MET A 114 8.37 -5.94 -12.25
CA MET A 114 7.42 -5.08 -12.95
C MET A 114 7.99 -3.68 -13.09
N LYS A 115 7.73 -3.05 -14.23
CA LYS A 115 7.90 -1.60 -14.40
C LYS A 115 6.98 -0.82 -13.47
N TYR A 116 7.35 0.42 -13.12
CA TYR A 116 6.57 1.23 -12.18
C TYR A 116 5.07 1.29 -12.56
N SER A 117 4.76 1.56 -13.83
CA SER A 117 3.39 1.54 -14.37
C SER A 117 2.68 0.20 -14.16
N LYS A 118 3.35 -0.91 -14.46
CA LYS A 118 2.80 -2.27 -14.27
C LYS A 118 2.66 -2.66 -12.81
N TYR A 119 3.59 -2.25 -11.96
CA TYR A 119 3.48 -2.40 -10.52
C TYR A 119 2.30 -1.60 -9.98
N ALA A 120 2.10 -0.35 -10.44
CA ALA A 120 0.97 0.47 -10.03
C ALA A 120 -0.37 -0.15 -10.43
N GLU A 121 -0.48 -0.69 -11.66
CA GLU A 121 -1.63 -1.48 -12.10
C GLU A 121 -1.82 -2.74 -11.25
N HIS A 122 -0.75 -3.48 -10.98
CA HIS A 122 -0.76 -4.68 -10.15
C HIS A 122 -1.25 -4.39 -8.73
N VAL A 123 -0.79 -3.31 -8.11
CA VAL A 123 -1.23 -2.93 -6.77
C VAL A 123 -2.75 -2.68 -6.74
N VAL A 124 -3.30 -1.98 -7.74
CA VAL A 124 -4.73 -1.62 -7.79
C VAL A 124 -5.64 -2.79 -8.21
N ASN A 125 -5.17 -3.66 -9.08
CA ASN A 125 -6.01 -4.71 -9.64
C ASN A 125 -5.82 -6.06 -8.94
N VAL A 126 -4.63 -6.30 -8.39
CA VAL A 126 -4.24 -7.59 -7.79
C VAL A 126 -3.99 -7.42 -6.30
N CYS A 127 -3.06 -6.55 -5.86
CA CYS A 127 -2.73 -6.50 -4.43
C CYS A 127 -3.82 -5.90 -3.54
N THR A 128 -4.64 -4.97 -4.04
CA THR A 128 -5.83 -4.47 -3.33
C THR A 128 -7.03 -5.41 -3.47
N ALA A 129 -7.00 -6.39 -4.38
CA ALA A 129 -7.99 -7.47 -4.36
C ALA A 129 -7.83 -8.36 -3.12
N TYR A 130 -6.64 -8.37 -2.53
CA TYR A 130 -6.34 -9.05 -1.27
C TYR A 130 -6.61 -8.13 -0.06
N LEU A 131 -7.69 -8.39 0.64
CA LEU A 131 -8.25 -7.63 1.74
C LEU A 131 -7.93 -8.28 3.10
N LYS A 132 -7.81 -7.47 4.15
CA LYS A 132 -7.77 -7.96 5.54
C LYS A 132 -9.19 -8.13 6.07
N CYS A 133 -9.35 -9.03 7.04
CA CYS A 133 -10.60 -9.08 7.79
C CYS A 133 -10.79 -7.77 8.57
N PRO A 134 -11.91 -7.04 8.37
CA PRO A 134 -12.17 -5.77 9.03
C PRO A 134 -12.36 -5.91 10.55
N ASN A 135 -12.67 -7.12 11.02
CA ASN A 135 -12.87 -7.43 12.44
C ASN A 135 -11.57 -7.77 13.19
N GLY A 136 -10.43 -7.85 12.49
CA GLY A 136 -9.14 -8.15 13.11
C GLY A 136 -9.06 -9.54 13.79
N CYS A 137 -9.93 -10.48 13.39
CA CYS A 137 -9.97 -11.83 13.97
C CYS A 137 -8.91 -12.77 13.43
N CYS A 138 -8.31 -12.42 12.30
CA CYS A 138 -7.28 -13.19 11.63
C CYS A 138 -5.91 -12.57 11.91
N ASP A 139 -4.87 -13.38 11.76
CA ASP A 139 -3.49 -12.89 11.82
C ASP A 139 -3.31 -11.71 10.82
N PRO A 140 -2.59 -10.64 11.18
CA PRO A 140 -2.35 -9.49 10.30
C PRO A 140 -1.73 -9.84 8.94
N GLU A 141 -1.04 -10.97 8.82
CA GLU A 141 -0.45 -11.47 7.57
C GLU A 141 -1.45 -12.23 6.69
N VAL A 142 -2.61 -12.64 7.24
CA VAL A 142 -3.67 -13.30 6.46
C VAL A 142 -4.41 -12.28 5.61
N LEU A 143 -4.45 -12.56 4.30
CA LEU A 143 -5.14 -11.76 3.30
C LEU A 143 -6.12 -12.65 2.53
N PHE A 144 -7.28 -12.09 2.22
CA PHE A 144 -8.37 -12.76 1.53
C PHE A 144 -8.55 -12.12 0.16
N SER A 145 -8.83 -12.88 -0.90
CA SER A 145 -9.40 -12.27 -2.10
C SER A 145 -10.75 -11.61 -1.77
N LYS A 146 -11.31 -10.83 -2.69
CA LYS A 146 -12.65 -10.25 -2.49
C LYS A 146 -13.71 -11.33 -2.30
N GLU A 147 -13.58 -12.44 -3.02
CA GLU A 147 -14.46 -13.61 -2.94
C GLU A 147 -14.26 -14.35 -1.62
N ASP A 148 -13.01 -14.62 -1.24
CA ASP A 148 -12.69 -15.33 0.00
C ASP A 148 -13.05 -14.50 1.23
N LEU A 149 -12.93 -13.16 1.17
CA LEU A 149 -13.32 -12.31 2.30
C LEU A 149 -14.84 -12.35 2.48
N LYS A 150 -15.59 -12.36 1.37
CA LYS A 150 -17.05 -12.49 1.44
C LYS A 150 -17.43 -13.84 2.04
N ALA A 151 -16.80 -14.93 1.61
CA ALA A 151 -17.00 -16.26 2.18
C ALA A 151 -16.66 -16.26 3.68
N HIS A 152 -15.47 -15.79 4.05
CA HIS A 152 -15.03 -15.67 5.44
C HIS A 152 -16.04 -14.94 6.35
N LEU A 153 -16.61 -13.82 5.86
CA LEU A 153 -17.59 -13.02 6.60
C LEU A 153 -19.01 -13.62 6.60
N ALA A 154 -19.39 -14.38 5.57
CA ALA A 154 -20.74 -14.90 5.39
C ALA A 154 -20.92 -16.32 5.94
N ASP A 155 -19.92 -17.17 5.80
CA ASP A 155 -19.98 -18.61 6.09
C ASP A 155 -19.66 -18.94 7.55
N GLY A 156 -19.46 -17.92 8.40
CA GLY A 156 -19.22 -18.10 9.83
C GLY A 156 -17.78 -18.47 10.20
N GLU A 157 -16.84 -18.44 9.26
CA GLU A 157 -15.41 -18.58 9.56
C GLU A 157 -14.89 -17.37 10.36
N CYS A 158 -15.50 -16.19 10.17
CA CYS A 158 -15.25 -15.04 11.01
C CYS A 158 -15.99 -15.22 12.36
N PRO A 159 -15.29 -15.16 13.51
CA PRO A 159 -15.91 -15.21 14.84
C PRO A 159 -16.75 -13.96 15.16
N PHE A 160 -16.85 -13.02 14.22
CA PHE A 160 -17.67 -11.82 14.31
C PHE A 160 -18.67 -11.80 13.16
N SER A 161 -19.95 -11.61 13.47
CA SER A 161 -21.00 -11.41 12.47
C SER A 161 -21.50 -9.97 12.47
N LEU A 162 -21.89 -9.48 11.30
CA LEU A 162 -22.63 -8.23 11.18
C LEU A 162 -24.09 -8.50 11.57
N THR A 163 -24.56 -7.82 12.61
CA THR A 163 -25.94 -7.87 13.08
C THR A 163 -26.57 -6.49 12.91
N GLU A 164 -27.78 -6.45 12.36
CA GLU A 164 -28.57 -5.23 12.26
C GLU A 164 -29.36 -5.01 13.56
N CYS A 165 -29.26 -3.81 14.14
CA CYS A 165 -30.06 -3.44 15.29
C CYS A 165 -31.51 -3.24 14.87
N SER A 166 -32.42 -4.09 15.36
CA SER A 166 -33.85 -4.05 15.03
C SER A 166 -34.56 -2.74 15.40
N ASN A 167 -33.91 -1.87 16.18
CA ASN A 167 -34.48 -0.63 16.69
C ASN A 167 -33.99 0.63 15.94
N CYS A 168 -32.80 0.58 15.32
CA CYS A 168 -32.23 1.73 14.62
C CYS A 168 -31.64 1.41 13.24
N ASN A 169 -31.74 0.16 12.79
CA ASN A 169 -31.25 -0.36 11.51
C ASN A 169 -29.74 -0.11 11.27
N LEU A 170 -28.98 0.12 12.35
CA LEU A 170 -27.53 0.25 12.28
C LEU A 170 -26.89 -1.14 12.32
N LEU A 171 -25.89 -1.35 11.46
CA LEU A 171 -25.07 -2.55 11.45
C LEU A 171 -23.98 -2.45 12.54
N ALA A 172 -23.92 -3.47 13.39
CA ALA A 172 -22.89 -3.62 14.41
C ALA A 172 -22.24 -5.00 14.31
N THR A 173 -20.98 -5.11 14.68
CA THR A 173 -20.30 -6.41 14.75
C THR A 173 -20.55 -7.04 16.12
N LYS A 174 -21.01 -8.29 16.13
CA LYS A 174 -21.25 -9.07 17.34
C LYS A 174 -20.35 -10.31 17.29
N LYS A 175 -19.67 -10.59 18.40
CA LYS A 175 -18.94 -11.86 18.55
C LYS A 175 -19.97 -12.99 18.59
N GLN A 176 -19.79 -14.00 17.75
CA GLN A 176 -20.64 -15.19 17.72
C GLN A 176 -20.53 -15.98 19.03
#